data_AF-A0A3C2BW29-F1
#
_entry.id   AF-A0A3C2BW29-F1
#
_cell.length_a   1.000
_cell.length_b   1.000
_cell.length_c   1.000
_cell.angle_alpha   90.00
_cell.angle_beta   90.00
_cell.angle_gamma   90.00
#
_symmetry.space_group_name_H-M   'P 1'
#
loop_
_entity.id
_entity.type
_entity.pdbx_description
1 polymer ?
#
loop_
_entity_poly.entity_id
_entity_poly.type
_entity_poly.pdbx_seq_one_letter_code
_entity_poly.pdbx_strand_id
1 'polypeptide(L)'
;IDANQRWDLPATFKALDVLAEYGLEWLEEPIRADDLWAYRRLRKHSPVPIALGENLHTIYRFRDFIEAEAVDIIQPNIIRVGGITPFRRIVELARTNSIRVMPHLLPELSGQLALTLAEPTLVEDVEDASFEQLGILAGPSPVRFSDGRLTLTDQPGLGFRFKESPGA
;
A
#
# COMPACT_ATOMS: atom_id res chain seq x y z
N ILE A 1 -9.17 -3.11 -7.44
CA ILE A 1 -9.75 -4.35 -6.87
C ILE A 1 -8.62 -5.09 -6.19
N ASP A 2 -8.84 -5.63 -5.00
CA ASP A 2 -7.85 -6.41 -4.27
C ASP A 2 -8.35 -7.86 -4.10
N ALA A 3 -7.50 -8.82 -4.46
CA ALA A 3 -7.79 -10.25 -4.39
C ALA A 3 -7.01 -10.99 -3.28
N ASN A 4 -6.21 -10.29 -2.46
CA ASN A 4 -5.64 -10.79 -1.20
C ASN A 4 -4.95 -12.17 -1.30
N GLN A 5 -4.22 -12.38 -2.39
CA GLN A 5 -3.48 -13.59 -2.76
C GLN A 5 -4.34 -14.85 -2.90
N ARG A 6 -5.65 -14.70 -3.11
CA ARG A 6 -6.61 -15.82 -3.11
C ARG A 6 -6.80 -16.48 -4.46
N TRP A 7 -6.34 -15.87 -5.54
CA TRP A 7 -6.44 -16.46 -6.87
C TRP A 7 -5.13 -17.16 -7.25
N ASP A 8 -5.23 -18.02 -8.24
CA ASP A 8 -4.09 -18.50 -9.00
C ASP A 8 -4.00 -17.75 -10.33
N LEU A 9 -2.93 -17.99 -11.09
CA LEU A 9 -2.70 -17.30 -12.36
C LEU A 9 -3.83 -17.56 -13.39
N PRO A 10 -4.34 -18.80 -13.59
CA PRO A 10 -5.50 -19.04 -14.44
C PRO A 10 -6.78 -18.30 -14.02
N ALA A 11 -7.12 -18.30 -12.73
CA ALA A 11 -8.29 -17.59 -12.21
C ALA A 11 -8.13 -16.07 -12.39
N THR A 12 -6.91 -15.56 -12.21
CA THR A 12 -6.60 -14.14 -12.43
C THR A 12 -6.85 -13.72 -13.87
N PHE A 13 -6.42 -14.52 -14.85
CA PHE A 13 -6.69 -14.20 -16.26
C PHE A 13 -8.19 -14.25 -16.59
N LYS A 14 -8.92 -15.25 -16.09
CA LYS A 14 -10.38 -15.30 -16.26
C LYS A 14 -11.08 -14.09 -15.63
N ALA A 15 -10.60 -13.62 -14.49
CA ALA A 15 -11.13 -12.42 -13.86
C ALA A 15 -10.82 -11.18 -14.72
N LEU A 16 -9.61 -11.05 -15.27
CA LEU A 16 -9.22 -9.95 -16.14
C LEU A 16 -10.04 -9.88 -17.44
N ASP A 17 -10.47 -11.01 -18.00
CA ASP A 17 -11.35 -11.04 -19.19
C ASP A 17 -12.66 -10.26 -18.97
N VAL A 18 -13.13 -10.18 -17.72
CA VAL A 18 -14.35 -9.45 -17.35
C VAL A 18 -14.01 -8.09 -16.77
N LEU A 19 -13.04 -8.04 -15.86
CA LEU A 19 -12.73 -6.85 -15.06
C LEU A 19 -12.07 -5.73 -15.88
N ALA A 20 -11.40 -6.06 -16.99
CA ALA A 20 -10.73 -5.07 -17.83
C ALA A 20 -11.70 -4.04 -18.44
N GLU A 21 -12.97 -4.39 -18.65
CA GLU A 21 -13.98 -3.51 -19.24
C GLU A 21 -14.36 -2.33 -18.34
N TYR A 22 -14.03 -2.39 -17.05
CA TYR A 22 -14.44 -1.39 -16.05
C TYR A 22 -13.41 -0.29 -15.80
N GLY A 23 -12.29 -0.27 -16.53
CA GLY A 23 -11.26 0.76 -16.38
C GLY A 23 -10.68 0.81 -14.96
N LEU A 24 -10.38 -0.36 -14.39
CA LEU A 24 -9.81 -0.45 -13.05
C LEU A 24 -8.47 0.30 -12.95
N GLU A 25 -8.28 1.04 -11.86
CA GLU A 25 -7.01 1.73 -11.57
C GLU A 25 -5.87 0.71 -11.34
N TRP A 26 -6.17 -0.40 -10.66
CA TRP A 26 -5.30 -1.59 -10.57
C TRP A 26 -6.04 -2.86 -10.11
N LEU A 27 -5.37 -4.00 -10.31
CA LEU A 27 -5.63 -5.28 -9.66
C LEU A 27 -4.51 -5.56 -8.65
N GLU A 28 -4.89 -5.74 -7.38
CA GLU A 28 -3.99 -5.87 -6.24
C GLU A 28 -3.93 -7.30 -5.71
N GLU A 29 -2.70 -7.67 -5.38
CA GLU A 29 -2.25 -8.98 -4.90
C GLU A 29 -3.12 -10.17 -5.36
N PRO A 30 -3.35 -10.42 -6.67
CA PRO A 30 -4.27 -11.49 -7.07
C PRO A 30 -3.74 -12.88 -6.75
N ILE A 31 -2.43 -13.05 -6.79
CA ILE A 31 -1.73 -14.32 -6.56
C ILE A 31 -0.72 -14.16 -5.41
N ARG A 32 -0.16 -15.26 -4.93
CA ARG A 32 0.79 -15.24 -3.81
C ARG A 32 1.95 -14.26 -4.02
N ALA A 33 2.19 -13.41 -3.03
CA ALA A 33 3.19 -12.34 -3.07
C ALA A 33 4.65 -12.83 -3.16
N ASP A 34 4.91 -14.12 -2.91
CA ASP A 34 6.24 -14.72 -3.05
C ASP A 34 6.55 -15.18 -4.50
N ASP A 35 5.55 -15.28 -5.38
CA ASP A 35 5.70 -15.78 -6.75
C ASP A 35 6.05 -14.69 -7.77
N LEU A 36 7.30 -14.22 -7.70
CA LEU A 36 7.86 -13.21 -8.61
C LEU A 36 7.63 -13.53 -10.10
N TRP A 37 7.79 -14.80 -10.48
CA TRP A 37 7.72 -15.20 -11.89
C TRP A 37 6.29 -15.21 -12.41
N ALA A 38 5.34 -15.60 -11.58
CA ALA A 38 3.93 -15.49 -11.93
C ALA A 38 3.49 -14.03 -12.04
N TYR A 39 3.95 -13.13 -11.17
CA TYR A 39 3.68 -11.68 -11.31
C TYR A 39 4.27 -11.10 -12.60
N ARG A 40 5.53 -11.44 -12.93
CA ARG A 40 6.14 -11.05 -14.22
C ARG A 40 5.30 -11.52 -15.41
N ARG A 41 4.84 -12.77 -15.39
CA ARG A 41 3.98 -13.31 -16.45
C ARG A 41 2.63 -12.61 -16.47
N LEU A 42 2.02 -12.35 -15.32
CA LEU A 42 0.75 -11.67 -15.17
C LEU A 42 0.83 -10.25 -15.74
N ARG A 43 1.74 -9.42 -15.21
CA ARG A 43 1.90 -8.03 -15.62
C ARG A 43 2.15 -7.91 -17.13
N LYS A 44 2.97 -8.80 -17.70
CA LYS A 44 3.25 -8.81 -19.15
C LYS A 44 1.99 -8.98 -20.03
N HIS A 45 0.94 -9.64 -19.54
CA HIS A 45 -0.27 -9.92 -20.31
C HIS A 45 -1.52 -9.24 -19.73
N SER A 46 -1.40 -8.51 -18.63
CA SER A 46 -2.53 -7.86 -17.98
C SER A 46 -2.91 -6.59 -18.73
N PRO A 47 -4.19 -6.40 -19.09
CA PRO A 47 -4.69 -5.13 -19.61
C PRO A 47 -4.91 -4.07 -18.51
N VAL A 48 -4.82 -4.48 -17.23
CA VAL A 48 -5.01 -3.63 -16.04
C VAL A 48 -3.69 -3.52 -15.28
N PRO A 49 -3.34 -2.37 -14.69
CA PRO A 49 -2.15 -2.23 -13.86
C PRO A 49 -2.12 -3.23 -12.69
N ILE A 50 -0.95 -3.79 -12.39
CA ILE A 50 -0.77 -4.75 -11.30
C ILE A 50 -0.12 -4.08 -10.10
N ALA A 51 -0.74 -4.26 -8.92
CA ALA A 51 -0.25 -3.75 -7.65
C ALA A 51 0.10 -4.89 -6.67
N LEU A 52 1.14 -4.66 -5.86
CA LEU A 52 1.69 -5.61 -4.89
C LEU A 52 2.51 -4.83 -3.87
N GLY A 53 2.61 -5.32 -2.63
CA GLY A 53 3.70 -4.85 -1.77
C GLY A 53 3.42 -4.94 -0.30
N GLU A 54 2.16 -5.11 0.09
CA GLU A 54 1.80 -5.20 1.50
C GLU A 54 2.44 -6.42 2.17
N ASN A 55 2.68 -7.50 1.41
CA ASN A 55 3.32 -8.72 1.90
C ASN A 55 4.84 -8.80 1.57
N LEU A 56 5.43 -7.71 1.06
CA LEU A 56 6.87 -7.60 0.86
C LEU A 56 7.53 -6.85 2.04
N HIS A 57 8.56 -7.46 2.62
CA HIS A 57 9.10 -7.03 3.92
C HIS A 57 10.46 -6.32 3.85
N THR A 58 11.14 -6.35 2.71
CA THR A 58 12.48 -5.77 2.57
C THR A 58 12.62 -5.04 1.24
N ILE A 59 13.45 -3.99 1.22
CA ILE A 59 13.81 -3.27 0.00
C ILE A 59 14.31 -4.20 -1.12
N TYR A 60 14.99 -5.30 -0.76
CA TYR A 60 15.50 -6.26 -1.72
C TYR A 60 14.37 -6.97 -2.46
N ARG A 61 13.27 -7.32 -1.77
CA ARG A 61 12.10 -7.90 -2.43
C ARG A 61 11.44 -6.89 -3.36
N PHE A 62 11.25 -5.64 -2.94
CA PHE A 62 10.74 -4.61 -3.85
C PHE A 62 11.63 -4.45 -5.09
N ARG A 63 12.95 -4.42 -4.92
CA ARG A 63 13.91 -4.38 -6.04
C ARG A 63 13.74 -5.56 -6.98
N ASP A 64 13.64 -6.79 -6.46
CA ASP A 64 13.46 -7.98 -7.29
C ASP A 64 12.21 -7.86 -8.19
N PHE A 65 11.08 -7.37 -7.65
CA PHE A 65 9.84 -7.19 -8.42
C PHE A 65 9.91 -6.05 -9.43
N ILE A 66 10.56 -4.94 -9.08
CA ILE A 66 10.75 -3.79 -9.97
C ILE A 66 11.67 -4.15 -11.13
N GLU A 67 12.85 -4.72 -10.86
CA GLU A 67 13.82 -5.13 -11.88
C GLU A 67 13.29 -6.24 -12.80
N ALA A 68 12.40 -7.10 -12.28
CA ALA A 68 11.74 -8.11 -13.09
C ALA A 68 10.59 -7.58 -13.96
N GLU A 69 10.26 -6.28 -13.88
CA GLU A 69 9.09 -5.66 -14.51
C GLU A 69 7.78 -6.40 -14.15
N ALA A 70 7.66 -6.79 -12.88
CA ALA A 70 6.58 -7.66 -12.41
C ALA A 70 5.36 -6.91 -11.87
N VAL A 71 5.45 -5.60 -11.71
CA VAL A 71 4.43 -4.74 -11.10
C VAL A 71 4.43 -3.36 -11.75
N ASP A 72 3.30 -2.65 -11.68
CA ASP A 72 3.17 -1.26 -12.09
C ASP A 72 3.12 -0.31 -10.88
N ILE A 73 2.67 -0.83 -9.73
CA ILE A 73 2.48 -0.10 -8.48
C ILE A 73 3.04 -0.94 -7.33
N ILE A 74 3.77 -0.31 -6.42
CA ILE A 74 4.16 -0.95 -5.16
C ILE A 74 3.41 -0.36 -3.96
N GLN A 75 3.08 -1.23 -3.00
CA GLN A 75 2.25 -0.88 -1.85
C GLN A 75 2.93 -1.21 -0.51
N PRO A 76 4.08 -0.60 -0.19
CA PRO A 76 4.80 -0.92 1.04
C PRO A 76 3.98 -0.58 2.28
N ASN A 77 3.79 -1.56 3.15
CA ASN A 77 3.23 -1.35 4.48
C ASN A 77 4.35 -0.88 5.43
N ILE A 78 4.22 0.33 5.99
CA ILE A 78 5.26 0.98 6.80
C ILE A 78 5.74 0.14 7.98
N ILE A 79 4.86 -0.56 8.70
CA ILE A 79 5.27 -1.38 9.86
C ILE A 79 5.92 -2.69 9.41
N ARG A 80 5.49 -3.27 8.29
CA ARG A 80 6.01 -4.54 7.79
C ARG A 80 7.41 -4.40 7.17
N VAL A 81 7.71 -3.24 6.57
CA VAL A 81 9.03 -2.97 5.97
C VAL A 81 10.09 -2.51 6.98
N GLY A 82 9.72 -2.32 8.25
CA GLY A 82 10.64 -1.90 9.32
C GLY A 82 10.67 -0.40 9.59
N GLY A 83 9.61 0.34 9.24
CA GLY A 83 9.40 1.74 9.61
C GLY A 83 9.76 2.76 8.53
N ILE A 84 9.89 4.02 8.96
CA ILE A 84 10.06 5.20 8.08
C ILE A 84 11.33 5.08 7.22
N THR A 85 12.47 4.69 7.81
CA THR A 85 13.74 4.67 7.09
C THR A 85 13.76 3.64 5.94
N PRO A 86 13.38 2.36 6.15
CA PRO A 86 13.23 1.41 5.05
C PRO A 86 12.19 1.85 4.02
N PHE A 87 11.05 2.37 4.46
CA PHE A 87 10.00 2.87 3.57
C PHE A 87 10.52 3.96 2.62
N ARG A 88 11.24 4.96 3.15
CA ARG A 88 11.84 6.03 2.31
C ARG A 88 12.83 5.50 1.27
N ARG A 89 13.58 4.44 1.60
CA ARG A 89 14.48 3.81 0.63
C ARG A 89 13.72 3.05 -0.46
N ILE A 90 12.60 2.42 -0.12
CA ILE A 90 11.70 1.76 -1.08
C ILE A 90 11.07 2.80 -2.03
N VAL A 91 10.62 3.94 -1.49
CA VAL A 91 10.10 5.06 -2.29
C VAL A 91 11.14 5.56 -3.28
N GLU A 92 12.39 5.77 -2.85
CA GLU A 92 13.46 6.24 -3.74
C GLU A 92 13.81 5.22 -4.84
N LEU A 93 13.80 3.93 -4.49
CA LEU A 93 13.94 2.84 -5.46
C LEU A 93 12.81 2.88 -6.51
N ALA A 94 11.56 3.04 -6.09
CA ALA A 94 10.42 3.13 -7.00
C ALA A 94 10.53 4.36 -7.91
N ARG A 95 10.86 5.52 -7.34
CA ARG A 95 11.02 6.79 -8.05
C ARG A 95 12.05 6.71 -9.17
N THR A 96 13.21 6.11 -8.90
CA THR A 96 14.29 5.94 -9.91
C THR A 96 13.95 4.93 -11.01
N ASN A 97 12.91 4.11 -10.82
CA ASN A 97 12.42 3.14 -11.80
C ASN A 97 11.05 3.52 -12.38
N SER A 98 10.56 4.74 -12.13
CA SER A 98 9.24 5.21 -12.59
C SER A 98 8.06 4.32 -12.14
N ILE A 99 8.16 3.72 -10.95
CA ILE A 99 7.11 2.90 -10.35
C ILE A 99 6.31 3.74 -9.36
N ARG A 100 4.97 3.64 -9.42
CA ARG A 100 4.08 4.35 -8.49
C ARG A 100 4.11 3.70 -7.11
N VAL A 101 3.98 4.52 -6.07
CA VAL A 101 3.91 4.06 -4.68
C VAL A 101 2.53 4.43 -4.11
N MET A 102 1.79 3.43 -3.64
CA MET A 102 0.48 3.60 -2.98
C MET A 102 0.54 2.89 -1.62
N PRO A 103 0.89 3.58 -0.53
CA PRO A 103 1.17 2.93 0.75
C PRO A 103 -0.05 2.18 1.31
N HIS A 104 0.18 0.95 1.80
CA HIS A 104 -0.88 0.09 2.33
C HIS A 104 -1.11 0.34 3.84
N LEU A 105 -2.39 0.52 4.19
CA LEU A 105 -2.99 0.72 5.52
C LEU A 105 -2.31 1.81 6.38
N LEU A 106 -2.81 1.95 7.60
CA LEU A 106 -2.27 2.82 8.64
C LEU A 106 -2.16 4.27 8.16
N PRO A 107 -3.25 4.89 7.69
CA PRO A 107 -3.23 6.27 7.17
C PRO A 107 -2.62 7.27 8.17
N GLU A 108 -2.70 7.00 9.47
CA GLU A 108 -2.06 7.80 10.50
C GLU A 108 -0.52 7.74 10.48
N LEU A 109 0.07 6.78 9.78
CA LEU A 109 1.51 6.68 9.53
C LEU A 109 1.83 6.86 8.05
N SER A 110 1.25 6.00 7.22
CA SER A 110 1.49 5.92 5.78
C SER A 110 0.98 7.17 5.06
N GLY A 111 -0.16 7.72 5.50
CA GLY A 111 -0.72 8.96 4.95
C GLY A 111 0.12 10.18 5.28
N GLN A 112 0.69 10.26 6.48
CA GLN A 112 1.65 11.32 6.81
C GLN A 112 2.90 11.24 5.92
N LEU A 113 3.40 10.03 5.64
CA LEU A 113 4.51 9.85 4.69
C LEU A 113 4.10 10.15 3.25
N ALA A 114 2.89 9.79 2.82
CA ALA A 114 2.36 10.08 1.50
C ALA A 114 2.36 11.60 1.21
N LEU A 115 2.05 12.43 2.21
CA LEU A 115 2.13 13.90 2.10
C LEU A 115 3.55 14.43 1.87
N THR A 116 4.58 13.64 2.14
CA THR A 116 5.99 14.01 1.90
C THR A 116 6.52 13.53 0.55
N LEU A 117 5.72 12.75 -0.19
CA LEU A 117 6.12 12.25 -1.50
C LEU A 117 5.99 13.35 -2.55
N ALA A 118 6.90 13.33 -3.52
CA ALA A 118 6.91 14.32 -4.60
C ALA A 118 5.69 14.16 -5.54
N GLU A 119 5.21 12.93 -5.69
CA GLU A 119 4.11 12.59 -6.59
C GLU A 119 2.76 12.52 -5.84
N PRO A 120 1.64 12.92 -6.48
CA PRO A 120 0.31 12.68 -5.94
C PRO A 120 0.14 11.20 -5.57
N THR A 121 -0.20 10.95 -4.32
CA THR A 121 -0.27 9.60 -3.74
C THR A 121 -1.65 9.39 -3.12
N LEU A 122 -2.30 8.29 -3.50
CA LEU A 122 -3.51 7.83 -2.82
C LEU A 122 -3.12 7.19 -1.49
N VAL A 123 -3.96 7.41 -0.48
CA VAL A 123 -3.81 6.79 0.83
C VAL A 123 -4.99 5.86 1.03
N GLU A 124 -4.71 4.66 1.51
CA GLU A 124 -5.73 3.69 1.82
C GLU A 124 -6.50 4.08 3.08
N ASP A 125 -7.82 4.21 2.95
CA ASP A 125 -8.77 4.45 4.04
C ASP A 125 -9.69 3.24 4.12
N VAL A 126 -9.55 2.46 5.20
CA VAL A 126 -10.31 1.23 5.42
C VAL A 126 -11.23 1.44 6.61
N GLU A 127 -12.51 1.14 6.38
CA GLU A 127 -13.54 1.22 7.41
C GLU A 127 -13.15 0.37 8.64
N ASP A 128 -13.34 0.94 9.82
CA ASP A 128 -13.06 0.33 11.12
C ASP A 128 -11.61 -0.14 11.36
N ALA A 129 -10.64 0.32 10.56
CA ALA A 129 -9.23 -0.08 10.67
C ALA A 129 -8.30 0.98 11.27
N SER A 130 -8.73 2.24 11.37
CA SER A 130 -7.92 3.30 11.97
C SER A 130 -7.76 3.11 13.48
N PHE A 131 -6.67 3.60 14.06
CA PHE A 131 -6.45 3.57 15.51
C PHE A 131 -7.52 4.34 16.29
N GLU A 132 -8.11 5.38 15.69
CA GLU A 132 -9.24 6.10 16.27
C GLU A 132 -10.50 5.22 16.31
N GLN A 133 -10.87 4.58 15.20
CA GLN A 133 -12.03 3.67 15.11
C GLN A 133 -11.87 2.44 16.01
N LEU A 134 -10.65 1.92 16.13
CA LEU A 134 -10.31 0.83 17.06
C LEU A 134 -10.35 1.28 18.53
N GLY A 135 -10.56 2.57 18.80
CA GLY A 135 -10.71 3.11 20.14
C GLY A 135 -9.44 3.07 20.98
N ILE A 136 -8.26 2.93 20.36
CA ILE A 136 -6.98 2.81 21.07
C ILE A 136 -6.30 4.16 21.35
N LEU A 137 -6.74 5.24 20.70
CA LEU A 137 -6.21 6.58 20.90
C LEU A 137 -6.89 7.32 22.06
N ALA A 138 -6.10 8.02 22.88
CA ALA A 138 -6.54 8.90 23.97
C ALA A 138 -6.97 10.30 23.48
N GLY A 139 -6.93 10.54 22.18
CA GLY A 139 -7.29 11.79 21.52
C GLY A 139 -7.65 11.55 20.06
N PRO A 140 -7.87 12.62 19.28
CA PRO A 140 -8.21 12.48 17.86
C PRO A 140 -7.06 11.87 17.07
N SER A 141 -7.38 11.25 15.93
CA SER A 141 -6.38 10.83 14.95
C SER A 141 -5.49 12.01 14.52
N PRO A 142 -4.17 11.79 14.29
CA PRO A 142 -3.29 12.83 13.79
C PRO A 142 -3.56 13.21 12.32
N VAL A 143 -4.36 12.42 11.62
CA VAL A 143 -4.81 12.66 10.24
C VAL A 143 -6.33 12.74 10.17
N ARG A 144 -6.86 13.41 9.16
CA ARG A 144 -8.31 13.48 8.91
C ARG A 144 -8.62 13.23 7.45
N PHE A 145 -9.66 12.46 7.19
CA PHE A 145 -10.26 12.32 5.88
C PHE A 145 -11.46 13.24 5.73
N SER A 146 -11.43 14.12 4.73
CA SER A 146 -12.60 14.91 4.33
C SER A 146 -12.55 15.17 2.82
N ASP A 147 -13.71 15.08 2.16
CA ASP A 147 -13.86 15.31 0.71
C ASP A 147 -12.88 14.48 -0.14
N GLY A 148 -12.65 13.22 0.25
CA GLY A 148 -11.74 12.32 -0.46
C GLY A 148 -10.25 12.68 -0.33
N ARG A 149 -9.88 13.49 0.66
CA ARG A 149 -8.50 13.93 0.90
C ARG A 149 -8.08 13.67 2.34
N LEU A 150 -6.82 13.29 2.52
CA LEU A 150 -6.17 13.22 3.81
C LEU A 150 -5.50 14.57 4.15
N THR A 151 -5.68 15.05 5.37
CA THR A 151 -5.02 16.24 5.93
C THR A 151 -4.38 15.94 7.29
N LEU A 152 -3.36 16.72 7.67
CA LEU A 152 -2.72 16.64 8.99
C LEU A 152 -3.45 17.49 10.03
N THR A 153 -3.29 17.11 11.28
CA THR A 153 -3.56 17.97 12.44
C THR A 153 -2.27 18.65 12.93
N ASP A 154 -2.39 19.72 13.72
CA ASP A 154 -1.24 20.54 14.18
C ASP A 154 -0.41 19.89 15.31
N GLN A 155 -0.43 18.56 15.44
CA GLN A 155 0.31 17.86 16.49
C GLN A 155 1.78 17.64 16.09
N PRO A 156 2.74 17.80 17.00
CA PRO A 156 4.16 17.53 16.70
C PRO A 156 4.45 16.04 16.56
N GLY A 157 5.45 15.72 15.73
CA GLY A 157 5.88 14.34 15.49
C GLY A 157 4.80 13.53 14.76
N LEU A 158 4.60 12.28 15.17
CA LEU A 158 3.54 11.43 14.61
C LEU A 158 2.14 11.75 15.18
N GLY A 159 2.05 12.57 16.23
CA GLY A 159 0.78 13.02 16.82
C GLY A 159 -0.04 11.95 17.56
N PHE A 160 0.45 10.71 17.71
CA PHE A 160 -0.24 9.68 18.47
C PHE A 160 -0.28 9.97 19.98
N ARG A 161 -1.43 9.68 20.58
CA ARG A 161 -1.59 9.52 22.02
C ARG A 161 -2.42 8.26 22.25
N PHE A 162 -1.84 7.24 22.85
CA PHE A 162 -2.56 5.98 23.12
C PHE A 162 -3.25 6.07 24.48
N LYS A 163 -4.40 5.40 24.61
CA LYS A 163 -5.03 5.19 25.92
C LYS A 163 -4.09 4.36 26.78
N GLU A 164 -4.03 4.69 28.06
CA GLU A 164 -3.37 3.83 29.04
C GLU A 164 -4.11 2.49 29.10
N SER A 165 -3.36 1.39 29.13
CA SER A 165 -3.94 0.09 29.41
C SER A 165 -4.54 0.12 30.83
N PRO A 166 -5.77 -0.37 31.03
CA PRO A 166 -6.29 -0.56 32.38
C PRO A 166 -5.49 -1.69 33.06
N GLY A 167 -4.44 -1.33 33.81
CA GLY A 167 -3.68 -2.23 34.69
C GLY A 167 -2.23 -2.51 34.30
N ALA A 168 -1.38 -1.48 34.28
CA ALA A 168 0.07 -1.63 34.47
C ALA A 168 0.45 -1.24 35.91
#